data_AF-M1K3Y6-F1
#
_entry.id   AF-M1K3Y6-F1
#
_cell.length_a   1.000
_cell.length_b   1.000
_cell.length_c   1.000
_cell.angle_alpha   90.00
_cell.angle_beta   90.00
_cell.angle_gamma   90.00
#
_symmetry.space_group_name_H-M   'P 1'
#
loop_
_entity.id
_entity.type
_entity.pdbx_description
1 polymer ?
#
loop_
_entity_poly.entity_id
_entity_poly.type
_entity_poly.pdbx_seq_one_letter_code
_entity_poly.pdbx_strand_id
1 'polypeptide(L)'
;MSKRNEDQVNYNVFALIYTSFVNKVIRDRADRSKERLFAIGLRIGERMADDFFLVSKPRKPMSLVDVSRDISESFFPHYFSLRPTCNGCIIGLGKFPVLQYTKKEEECLEMICGILQSVYSHVSRDSIKFEAMEHNGEHCIVVRKKTDLAGPSVVGLREEASEES
;
A
#
# COMPACT_ATOMS: atom_id res chain seq x y z
N MET A 1 23.55 -8.29 -16.06
CA MET A 1 24.00 -6.89 -16.19
C MET A 1 22.95 -6.00 -15.55
N SER A 2 23.23 -5.43 -14.38
CA SER A 2 22.31 -4.53 -13.67
C SER A 2 22.42 -3.15 -14.30
N LYS A 3 21.43 -2.74 -15.09
CA LYS A 3 21.24 -1.32 -15.41
C LYS A 3 20.89 -0.64 -14.09
N ARG A 4 21.84 0.02 -13.45
CA ARG A 4 21.51 1.05 -12.47
C ARG A 4 20.71 2.10 -13.23
N ASN A 5 19.42 2.25 -12.90
CA ASN A 5 18.59 3.33 -13.42
C ASN A 5 19.20 4.65 -12.91
N GLU A 6 19.80 5.42 -13.82
CA GLU A 6 20.36 6.76 -13.54
C GLU A 6 19.26 7.76 -13.09
N ASP A 7 17.99 7.39 -13.20
CA ASP A 7 16.81 8.20 -12.85
C ASP A 7 16.30 8.01 -11.41
N GLN A 8 17.00 7.23 -10.55
CA GLN A 8 16.54 6.99 -9.18
C GLN A 8 16.81 8.18 -8.27
N VAL A 9 15.73 8.81 -7.78
CA VAL A 9 15.81 9.83 -6.73
C VAL A 9 16.32 9.22 -5.43
N ASN A 10 17.22 9.93 -4.74
CA ASN A 10 17.68 9.51 -3.42
C ASN A 10 16.48 9.31 -2.47
N TYR A 11 16.45 8.16 -1.84
CA TYR A 11 15.37 7.74 -0.98
C TYR A 11 15.01 8.76 0.13
N ASN A 12 16.02 9.33 0.79
CA ASN A 12 15.80 10.29 1.87
C ASN A 12 15.18 11.59 1.34
N VAL A 13 15.58 12.02 0.15
CA VAL A 13 14.98 13.19 -0.51
C VAL A 13 13.50 12.94 -0.80
N PHE A 14 13.19 11.76 -1.36
CA PHE A 14 11.79 11.38 -1.60
C PHE A 14 10.99 11.35 -0.29
N ALA A 15 11.49 10.69 0.75
CA ALA A 15 10.82 10.58 2.05
C ALA A 15 10.56 11.96 2.70
N LEU A 16 11.51 12.89 2.60
CA LEU A 16 11.36 14.26 3.10
C LEU A 16 10.33 15.08 2.32
N ILE A 17 10.34 14.98 0.99
CA ILE A 17 9.34 15.65 0.13
C ILE A 17 7.95 15.09 0.42
N TYR A 18 7.84 13.77 0.46
CA TYR A 18 6.61 13.06 0.76
C TYR A 18 6.02 13.49 2.11
N THR A 19 6.83 13.44 3.16
CA THR A 19 6.44 13.85 4.51
C THR A 19 6.04 15.32 4.56
N SER A 20 6.81 16.19 3.91
CA SER A 20 6.51 17.64 3.85
C SER A 20 5.18 17.92 3.15
N PHE A 21 4.90 17.21 2.06
CA PHE A 21 3.65 17.30 1.34
C PHE A 21 2.47 16.83 2.19
N VAL A 22 2.57 15.65 2.81
CA VAL A 22 1.53 15.12 3.71
C VAL A 22 1.25 16.09 4.86
N ASN A 23 2.28 16.61 5.52
CA ASN A 23 2.13 17.59 6.60
C ASN A 23 1.43 18.87 6.14
N LYS A 24 1.73 19.34 4.92
CA LYS A 24 1.04 20.50 4.34
C LYS A 24 -0.45 20.22 4.12
N VAL A 25 -0.79 19.07 3.55
CA VAL A 25 -2.18 18.66 3.31
C VAL A 25 -2.96 18.57 4.63
N ILE A 26 -2.37 17.95 5.66
CA ILE A 26 -2.97 17.83 7.00
C ILE A 26 -3.22 19.22 7.60
N ARG A 27 -2.21 20.11 7.56
CA ARG A 27 -2.34 21.46 8.12
C ARG A 27 -3.41 22.29 7.43
N ASP A 28 -3.58 22.12 6.12
CA ASP A 28 -4.56 22.89 5.35
C ASP A 28 -6.00 22.42 5.57
N ARG A 29 -6.22 21.15 5.94
CA ARG A 29 -7.53 20.60 6.36
C ARG A 29 -7.35 19.42 7.31
N ALA A 30 -7.38 19.72 8.61
CA ALA A 30 -7.12 18.72 9.66
C ALA A 30 -8.26 17.71 9.84
N ASP A 31 -9.50 18.08 9.56
CA ASP A 31 -10.71 17.29 9.85
C ASP A 31 -10.98 16.15 8.86
N ARG A 32 -10.33 16.15 7.69
CA ARG A 32 -10.51 15.15 6.62
C ARG A 32 -9.20 14.85 5.88
N SER A 33 -8.09 14.85 6.63
CA SER A 33 -6.77 14.68 6.06
C SER A 33 -6.63 13.32 5.37
N LYS A 34 -7.11 12.24 6.00
CA LYS A 34 -7.05 10.87 5.47
C LYS A 34 -7.83 10.70 4.17
N GLU A 35 -9.10 11.13 4.11
CA GLU A 35 -9.89 11.03 2.86
C GLU A 35 -9.27 11.85 1.74
N ARG A 36 -8.71 13.02 2.07
CA ARG A 36 -8.05 13.87 1.09
C ARG A 36 -6.75 13.26 0.58
N LEU A 37 -5.93 12.70 1.47
CA LEU A 37 -4.69 12.02 1.11
C LEU A 37 -4.98 10.77 0.27
N PHE A 38 -6.00 9.99 0.62
CA PHE A 38 -6.48 8.89 -0.20
C PHE A 38 -6.91 9.37 -1.59
N ALA A 39 -7.69 10.46 -1.68
CA ALA A 39 -8.12 11.02 -2.96
C ALA A 39 -6.97 11.56 -3.82
N ILE A 40 -5.96 12.17 -3.19
CA ILE A 40 -4.71 12.56 -3.87
C ILE A 40 -3.99 11.31 -4.37
N GLY A 41 -3.91 10.28 -3.53
CA GLY A 41 -3.34 8.98 -3.88
C GLY A 41 -3.99 8.36 -5.12
N LEU A 42 -5.33 8.40 -5.21
CA LEU A 42 -6.06 7.95 -6.40
C LEU A 42 -5.56 8.65 -7.67
N ARG A 43 -5.41 9.98 -7.63
CA ARG A 43 -4.94 10.78 -8.78
C ARG A 43 -3.50 10.47 -9.16
N ILE A 44 -2.64 10.20 -8.18
CA ILE A 44 -1.27 9.76 -8.43
C ILE A 44 -1.28 8.37 -9.07
N GLY A 45 -2.06 7.44 -8.52
CA GLY A 45 -2.21 6.07 -9.03
C GLY A 45 -2.72 6.03 -10.46
N GLU A 46 -3.66 6.90 -10.85
CA GLU A 46 -4.16 7.02 -12.23
C GLU A 46 -3.01 7.29 -13.22
N ARG A 47 -1.99 8.04 -12.79
CA ARG A 47 -0.81 8.37 -13.61
C ARG A 47 0.25 7.29 -13.57
N MET A 48 0.36 6.57 -12.46
CA MET A 48 1.32 5.47 -12.29
C MET A 48 0.84 4.18 -12.97
N ALA A 49 -0.48 3.98 -13.12
CA ALA A 49 -1.04 2.72 -13.60
C ALA A 49 -0.53 2.35 -15.01
N ASP A 50 -0.46 3.32 -15.93
CA ASP A 50 0.02 3.08 -17.30
C ASP A 50 1.49 2.63 -17.31
N ASP A 51 2.33 3.31 -16.54
CA ASP A 51 3.75 2.98 -16.37
C ASP A 51 3.92 1.59 -15.74
N PHE A 52 3.21 1.32 -14.65
CA PHE A 52 3.26 0.04 -13.96
C PHE A 52 2.81 -1.12 -14.88
N PHE A 53 1.73 -0.95 -15.63
CA PHE A 53 1.22 -1.99 -16.53
C PHE A 53 2.12 -2.24 -17.72
N LEU A 54 2.83 -1.23 -18.19
CA LEU A 54 3.83 -1.38 -19.25
C LEU A 54 5.03 -2.22 -18.78
N VAL A 55 5.50 -1.97 -17.56
CA VAL A 55 6.70 -2.62 -17.01
C VAL A 55 6.40 -3.99 -16.40
N SER A 56 5.43 -4.06 -15.49
CA SER A 56 5.18 -5.25 -14.66
C SER A 56 4.20 -6.23 -15.29
N LYS A 57 3.38 -5.78 -16.25
CA LYS A 57 2.40 -6.61 -16.99
C LYS A 57 1.60 -7.54 -16.06
N PRO A 58 0.90 -6.99 -15.04
CA PRO A 58 0.15 -7.79 -14.08
C PRO A 58 -0.88 -8.67 -14.79
N ARG A 59 -1.04 -9.91 -14.32
CA ARG A 59 -2.09 -10.83 -14.79
C ARG A 59 -3.46 -10.22 -14.54
N LYS A 60 -4.44 -10.48 -15.42
CA LYS A 60 -5.82 -10.01 -15.25
C LYS A 60 -6.81 -11.16 -15.56
N PRO A 61 -7.86 -11.37 -14.74
CA PRO A 61 -8.15 -10.74 -13.46
C PRO A 61 -7.39 -11.40 -12.28
N MET A 62 -7.07 -10.64 -11.23
CA MET A 62 -6.39 -11.12 -10.01
C MET A 62 -7.37 -11.35 -8.84
N SER A 63 -7.14 -12.39 -8.04
CA SER A 63 -7.76 -12.54 -6.71
C SER A 63 -7.15 -11.55 -5.70
N LEU A 64 -7.77 -11.37 -4.51
CA LEU A 64 -7.19 -10.51 -3.45
C LEU A 64 -5.77 -10.93 -3.04
N VAL A 65 -5.53 -12.25 -2.97
CA VAL A 65 -4.23 -12.80 -2.61
C VAL A 65 -3.21 -12.55 -3.73
N ASP A 66 -3.62 -12.68 -4.99
CA ASP A 66 -2.74 -12.38 -6.13
C ASP A 66 -2.41 -10.89 -6.20
N VAL A 67 -3.37 -10.01 -5.88
CA VAL A 67 -3.14 -8.56 -5.75
C VAL A 67 -2.12 -8.29 -4.65
N SER A 68 -2.31 -8.87 -3.46
CA SER A 68 -1.40 -8.66 -2.32
C SER A 68 0.02 -9.12 -2.64
N ARG A 69 0.14 -10.28 -3.30
CA ARG A 69 1.42 -10.82 -3.76
C ARG A 69 2.08 -9.91 -4.79
N ASP A 70 1.34 -9.47 -5.81
CA ASP A 70 1.89 -8.59 -6.85
C ASP A 70 2.32 -7.23 -6.29
N ILE A 71 1.61 -6.71 -5.28
CA ILE A 71 2.02 -5.49 -4.60
C ILE A 71 3.38 -5.66 -3.92
N SER A 72 3.57 -6.76 -3.18
CA SER A 72 4.82 -7.02 -2.45
C SER A 72 5.99 -7.42 -3.36
N GLU A 73 5.72 -8.13 -4.46
CA GLU A 73 6.76 -8.68 -5.35
C GLU A 73 7.09 -7.76 -6.54
N SER A 74 6.14 -6.94 -7.00
CA SER A 74 6.27 -6.09 -8.18
C SER A 74 6.20 -4.60 -7.84
N PHE A 75 5.10 -4.15 -7.24
CA PHE A 75 4.81 -2.72 -7.10
C PHE A 75 5.76 -2.00 -6.13
N PHE A 76 5.87 -2.48 -4.88
CA PHE A 76 6.76 -1.86 -3.89
C PHE A 76 8.24 -1.95 -4.28
N PRO A 77 8.74 -3.09 -4.81
CA PRO A 77 10.12 -3.15 -5.26
C PRO A 77 10.42 -2.16 -6.37
N HIS A 78 9.47 -1.93 -7.27
CA HIS A 78 9.64 -1.01 -8.39
C HIS A 78 9.63 0.47 -7.96
N TYR A 79 8.62 0.90 -7.20
CA TYR A 79 8.43 2.31 -6.88
C TYR A 79 9.06 2.77 -5.56
N PHE A 80 9.21 1.87 -4.61
CA PHE A 80 9.69 2.20 -3.27
C PHE A 80 11.01 1.52 -2.90
N SER A 81 11.53 0.65 -3.77
CA SER A 81 12.74 -0.15 -3.49
C SER A 81 12.65 -0.91 -2.16
N LEU A 82 11.42 -1.25 -1.75
CA LEU A 82 11.09 -2.03 -0.56
C LEU A 82 10.55 -3.38 -1.03
N ARG A 83 10.86 -4.46 -0.30
CA ARG A 83 10.21 -5.76 -0.46
C ARG A 83 9.40 -6.05 0.81
N PRO A 84 8.11 -5.67 0.84
CA PRO A 84 7.21 -6.00 1.93
C PRO A 84 7.06 -7.52 2.09
N THR A 85 6.66 -7.95 3.28
CA THR A 85 6.17 -9.31 3.48
C THR A 85 4.73 -9.42 2.97
N CYS A 86 4.30 -10.62 2.58
CA CYS A 86 2.93 -10.88 2.17
C CYS A 86 2.42 -12.14 2.88
N ASN A 87 1.37 -11.99 3.68
CA ASN A 87 0.68 -13.10 4.32
C ASN A 87 -0.81 -13.02 4.00
N GLY A 88 -1.27 -13.84 3.04
CA GLY A 88 -2.64 -13.79 2.53
C GLY A 88 -2.96 -12.42 1.93
N CYS A 89 -3.87 -11.68 2.57
CA CYS A 89 -4.29 -10.34 2.15
C CYS A 89 -3.65 -9.20 2.96
N ILE A 90 -2.63 -9.50 3.76
CA ILE A 90 -1.92 -8.54 4.62
C ILE A 90 -0.50 -8.35 4.09
N ILE A 91 -0.14 -7.11 3.84
CA ILE A 91 1.18 -6.69 3.35
C ILE A 91 1.91 -6.00 4.49
N GLY A 92 2.93 -6.63 5.05
CA GLY A 92 3.74 -6.08 6.14
C GLY A 92 4.90 -5.23 5.61
N LEU A 93 4.97 -3.97 6.02
CA LEU A 93 5.90 -2.99 5.46
C LEU A 93 7.27 -2.95 6.17
N GLY A 94 7.40 -3.61 7.33
CA GLY A 94 8.59 -3.60 8.17
C GLY A 94 9.11 -2.17 8.41
N LYS A 95 10.43 -2.00 8.25
CA LYS A 95 11.05 -0.67 8.23
C LYS A 95 10.86 -0.04 6.85
N PHE A 96 9.72 0.58 6.63
CA PHE A 96 9.44 1.31 5.39
C PHE A 96 10.05 2.71 5.45
N PRO A 97 11.16 2.98 4.71
CA PRO A 97 11.89 4.20 5.03
C PRO A 97 11.17 5.51 4.63
N VAL A 98 10.04 5.49 3.89
CA VAL A 98 9.28 6.68 3.48
C VAL A 98 8.67 7.31 4.72
N LEU A 99 8.42 6.47 5.72
CA LEU A 99 7.84 6.84 7.00
C LEU A 99 8.89 7.30 8.03
N GLN A 100 10.20 7.19 7.73
CA GLN A 100 11.25 7.40 8.75
C GLN A 100 11.33 8.84 9.30
N TYR A 101 10.79 9.83 8.58
CA TYR A 101 10.83 11.24 8.94
C TYR A 101 9.49 11.81 9.41
N THR A 102 8.45 10.96 9.54
CA THR A 102 7.11 11.39 9.95
C THR A 102 6.71 10.79 11.30
N LYS A 103 5.70 11.39 11.92
CA LYS A 103 4.93 10.81 13.05
C LYS A 103 3.44 10.69 12.69
N LYS A 104 3.18 10.66 11.38
CA LYS A 104 1.87 10.65 10.70
C LYS A 104 1.84 9.51 9.71
N GLU A 105 2.26 8.34 10.19
CA GLU A 105 2.49 7.14 9.40
C GLU A 105 1.19 6.66 8.77
N GLU A 106 0.08 6.65 9.52
CA GLU A 106 -1.23 6.29 8.99
C GLU A 106 -1.66 7.21 7.84
N GLU A 107 -1.57 8.53 7.99
CA GLU A 107 -1.91 9.48 6.93
C GLU A 107 -1.01 9.31 5.69
N CYS A 108 0.26 9.01 5.91
CA CYS A 108 1.19 8.67 4.84
C CYS A 108 0.74 7.40 4.11
N LEU A 109 0.32 6.37 4.83
CA LEU A 109 -0.13 5.12 4.25
C LEU A 109 -1.49 5.24 3.56
N GLU A 110 -2.37 6.12 4.01
CA GLU A 110 -3.66 6.39 3.34
C GLU A 110 -3.47 6.90 1.91
N MET A 111 -2.47 7.75 1.68
CA MET A 111 -2.15 8.17 0.31
C MET A 111 -1.65 7.01 -0.55
N ILE A 112 -0.83 6.11 0.02
CA ILE A 112 -0.38 4.89 -0.68
C ILE A 112 -1.56 3.95 -0.95
N CYS A 113 -2.47 3.79 -0.01
CA CYS A 113 -3.70 3.02 -0.20
C CYS A 113 -4.53 3.60 -1.36
N GLY A 114 -4.61 4.92 -1.49
CA GLY A 114 -5.24 5.58 -2.64
C GLY A 114 -4.54 5.26 -3.97
N ILE A 115 -3.20 5.27 -4.00
CA ILE A 115 -2.42 4.89 -5.19
C ILE A 115 -2.74 3.45 -5.58
N LEU A 116 -2.63 2.53 -4.64
CA LEU A 116 -2.90 1.10 -4.85
C LEU A 116 -4.34 0.86 -5.30
N GLN A 117 -5.30 1.59 -4.71
CA GLN A 117 -6.70 1.53 -5.10
C GLN A 117 -6.87 1.83 -6.58
N SER A 118 -6.29 2.93 -7.07
CA SER A 118 -6.41 3.29 -8.49
C SER A 118 -5.75 2.25 -9.39
N VAL A 119 -4.52 1.84 -9.07
CA VAL A 119 -3.77 0.88 -9.90
C VAL A 119 -4.47 -0.47 -9.96
N TYR A 120 -4.87 -1.04 -8.82
CA TYR A 120 -5.33 -2.43 -8.78
C TYR A 120 -6.83 -2.61 -9.01
N SER A 121 -7.64 -1.55 -8.91
CA SER A 121 -9.08 -1.65 -9.24
C SER A 121 -9.33 -2.06 -10.70
N HIS A 122 -8.39 -1.81 -11.59
CA HIS A 122 -8.49 -2.17 -13.02
C HIS A 122 -8.08 -3.61 -13.32
N VAL A 123 -7.45 -4.32 -12.39
CA VAL A 123 -6.89 -5.66 -12.61
C VAL A 123 -7.47 -6.71 -11.66
N SER A 124 -8.13 -6.30 -10.59
CA SER A 124 -8.77 -7.23 -9.68
C SER A 124 -10.09 -7.78 -10.23
N ARG A 125 -10.37 -9.03 -9.87
CA ARG A 125 -11.66 -9.69 -10.10
C ARG A 125 -12.77 -9.15 -9.20
N ASP A 126 -12.39 -8.69 -8.01
CA ASP A 126 -13.32 -8.25 -6.96
C ASP A 126 -13.35 -6.72 -6.88
N SER A 127 -14.42 -6.16 -6.30
CA SER A 127 -14.39 -4.78 -5.84
C SER A 127 -13.49 -4.71 -4.61
N ILE A 128 -12.24 -4.29 -4.79
CA ILE A 128 -11.24 -4.27 -3.70
C ILE A 128 -11.18 -2.95 -2.96
N LYS A 129 -10.69 -2.98 -1.73
CA LYS A 129 -10.34 -1.82 -0.90
C LYS A 129 -8.98 -2.05 -0.24
N PHE A 130 -8.18 -0.99 -0.12
CA PHE A 130 -6.95 -0.97 0.65
C PHE A 130 -7.13 -0.18 1.95
N GLU A 131 -6.60 -0.71 3.05
CA GLU A 131 -6.66 -0.07 4.37
C GLU A 131 -5.29 -0.13 5.05
N ALA A 132 -4.85 0.99 5.61
CA ALA A 132 -3.69 1.04 6.48
C ALA A 132 -4.08 0.55 7.89
N MET A 133 -3.24 -0.29 8.50
CA MET A 133 -3.40 -0.71 9.89
C MET A 133 -2.04 -0.94 10.55
N GLU A 134 -2.05 -1.11 11.86
CA GLU A 134 -0.90 -1.62 12.62
C GLU A 134 -1.21 -3.03 13.12
N HIS A 135 -0.27 -3.97 12.91
CA HIS A 135 -0.35 -5.34 13.40
C HIS A 135 0.98 -5.71 14.07
N ASN A 136 0.93 -6.10 15.35
CA ASN A 136 2.13 -6.48 16.12
C ASN A 136 3.26 -5.42 16.11
N GLY A 137 2.92 -4.13 16.12
CA GLY A 137 3.89 -3.03 16.06
C GLY A 137 4.48 -2.78 14.67
N GLU A 138 3.96 -3.43 13.64
CA GLU A 138 4.34 -3.25 12.24
C GLU A 138 3.20 -2.57 11.47
N HIS A 139 3.55 -1.57 10.65
CA HIS A 139 2.59 -0.98 9.73
C HIS A 139 2.30 -1.93 8.57
N CYS A 140 1.03 -2.14 8.29
CA CYS A 140 0.56 -3.03 7.24
C CYS A 140 -0.45 -2.35 6.33
N ILE A 141 -0.57 -2.88 5.11
CA ILE A 141 -1.68 -2.60 4.20
C ILE A 141 -2.49 -3.87 4.02
N VAL A 142 -3.80 -3.78 4.21
CA VAL A 142 -4.72 -4.91 4.02
C VAL A 142 -5.55 -4.73 2.76
N VAL A 143 -5.71 -5.82 2.01
CA VAL A 143 -6.55 -5.88 0.82
C VAL A 143 -7.87 -6.60 1.16
N ARG A 144 -9.00 -5.90 1.04
CA ARG A 144 -10.33 -6.45 1.38
C ARG A 144 -11.30 -6.36 0.21
N LYS A 145 -12.41 -7.12 0.26
CA LYS A 145 -13.56 -6.83 -0.62
C LYS A 145 -14.33 -5.64 -0.06
N LYS A 146 -14.82 -4.78 -0.94
CA LYS A 146 -15.60 -3.58 -0.61
C LYS A 146 -16.95 -3.91 0.05
N THR A 147 -17.45 -5.13 -0.13
CA THR A 147 -18.68 -5.64 0.51
C THR A 147 -18.51 -6.05 1.96
N ASP A 148 -17.27 -6.22 2.46
CA ASP A 148 -16.99 -6.74 3.80
C ASP A 148 -16.99 -5.65 4.90
N LEU A 149 -17.60 -4.49 4.63
CA LEU A 149 -17.72 -3.39 5.59
C LEU A 149 -18.83 -3.68 6.62
N ALA A 150 -18.55 -4.64 7.50
CA ALA A 150 -19.17 -4.78 8.82
C ALA A 150 -18.06 -4.71 9.89
N GLY A 151 -17.60 -3.49 10.19
CA GLY A 151 -16.77 -3.16 11.36
C GLY A 151 -15.28 -3.49 11.28
N PRO A 152 -14.45 -2.95 12.20
CA PRO A 152 -13.03 -3.29 12.32
C PRO A 152 -12.91 -4.74 12.79
N SER A 153 -12.76 -5.68 11.85
CA SER A 153 -12.55 -7.08 12.19
C SER A 153 -11.11 -7.24 12.68
N VAL A 154 -10.97 -7.37 14.01
CA VAL A 154 -9.87 -8.08 14.64
C VAL A 154 -9.78 -9.43 13.95
N VAL A 155 -8.78 -9.61 13.09
CA VAL A 155 -8.49 -10.91 12.48
C VAL A 155 -7.96 -11.78 13.60
N GLY A 156 -8.84 -12.58 14.19
CA GLY A 156 -8.45 -13.68 15.05
C GLY A 156 -7.61 -14.64 14.21
N LEU A 157 -6.31 -14.69 14.53
CA LEU A 157 -5.46 -15.81 14.19
C LEU A 157 -6.12 -17.05 14.80
N ARG A 158 -6.72 -17.89 13.96
CA ARG A 158 -7.04 -19.26 14.37
C ARG A 158 -5.70 -19.96 14.56
N GLU A 159 -5.33 -20.19 15.81
CA GLU A 159 -4.41 -21.26 16.17
C GLU A 159 -5.02 -22.56 15.64
N GLU A 160 -4.32 -23.20 14.72
CA GLU A 160 -4.55 -24.59 14.39
C GLU A 160 -4.23 -25.40 15.66
N ALA A 161 -5.26 -25.71 16.44
CA ALA A 161 -5.19 -26.77 17.42
C ALA A 161 -4.99 -28.07 16.63
N SER A 162 -3.76 -28.55 16.64
CA SER A 162 -3.38 -29.91 16.27
C SER A 162 -4.23 -30.89 17.09
N GLU A 163 -5.20 -31.51 16.43
CA GLU A 163 -5.70 -32.83 16.82
C GLU A 163 -4.54 -33.82 16.63
N GLU A 164 -4.11 -34.47 17.71
CA GLU A 164 -3.69 -35.87 17.66
C GLU A 164 -3.73 -36.47 19.08
N SER A 165 -4.78 -37.26 19.28
CA SER A 165 -4.93 -38.47 20.13
C SER A 165 -4.63 -38.42 21.63
#